data_AF-A0A7W4UHR1-F1
#
_entry.id   AF-A0A7W4UHR1-F1
#
_cell.length_a   1.000
_cell.length_b   1.000
_cell.length_c   1.000
_cell.angle_alpha   90.00
_cell.angle_beta   90.00
_cell.angle_gamma   90.00
#
_symmetry.space_group_name_H-M   'P 1'
#
loop_
_entity.id
_entity.type
_entity.pdbx_description
1 polymer ?
#
loop_
_entity_poly.entity_id
_entity_poly.type
_entity_poly.pdbx_seq_one_letter_code
_entity_poly.pdbx_strand_id
1 'polypeptide(L)'
;MAQWEQQLEEVVRTRRTALIGYACLFAPDRVEAEELVQDAVVRTFARARSWPDVASAEAYVRRAVRTSFLDGARRRTRGRDAVRLLGRGPERRSPDDTAVTGLDVRAALRALPARERACVVLRHIDDLTVADIAAELGLSDGAVKRYLSDGTRRLREQLGDAVAWPADAPDPAAPTVAVLPSATRSL
;
A
#
# COMPACT_ATOMS: atom_id res chain seq x y z
N MET A 1 -28.40 12.62 11.15
CA MET A 1 -27.45 11.84 10.32
C MET A 1 -27.00 10.62 11.10
N ALA A 2 -27.03 9.45 10.47
CA ALA A 2 -26.56 8.22 11.09
C ALA A 2 -25.05 8.31 11.40
N GLN A 3 -24.57 7.57 12.39
CA GLN A 3 -23.16 7.63 12.83
C GLN A 3 -22.18 7.36 11.67
N TRP A 4 -22.50 6.39 10.80
CA TRP A 4 -21.67 6.06 9.64
C TRP A 4 -21.59 7.20 8.60
N GLU A 5 -22.65 8.02 8.46
CA GLU A 5 -22.67 9.18 7.54
C GLU A 5 -21.73 10.27 8.06
N GLN A 6 -21.77 10.54 9.37
CA GLN A 6 -20.87 11.50 10.02
C GLN A 6 -19.40 11.05 9.89
N GLN A 7 -19.14 9.75 10.08
CA GLN A 7 -17.81 9.18 9.90
C GLN A 7 -17.33 9.24 8.45
N LEU A 8 -18.20 8.97 7.48
CA LEU A 8 -17.90 9.11 6.07
C LEU A 8 -17.51 10.55 5.73
N GLU A 9 -18.35 11.51 6.11
CA GLU A 9 -18.10 12.93 5.88
C GLU A 9 -16.77 13.36 6.51
N GLU A 10 -16.52 12.97 7.76
CA GLU A 10 -15.30 13.34 8.47
C GLU A 10 -14.05 12.73 7.85
N VAL A 11 -14.09 11.45 7.44
CA VAL A 11 -12.98 10.81 6.71
C VAL A 11 -12.71 11.53 5.39
N VAL A 12 -13.73 11.79 4.59
CA VAL A 12 -13.56 12.45 3.28
C VAL A 12 -13.05 13.88 3.47
N ARG A 13 -13.58 14.63 4.43
CA ARG A 13 -13.21 16.02 4.69
C ARG A 13 -11.78 16.15 5.21
N THR A 14 -11.36 15.27 6.13
CA THR A 14 -10.07 15.42 6.83
C THR A 14 -8.95 14.54 6.30
N ARG A 15 -9.26 13.40 5.68
CA ARG A 15 -8.26 12.39 5.29
C ARG A 15 -8.10 12.22 3.78
N ARG A 16 -8.94 12.83 2.93
CA ARG A 16 -8.87 12.66 1.46
C ARG A 16 -7.47 12.90 0.90
N THR A 17 -6.80 13.99 1.27
CA THR A 17 -5.46 14.30 0.75
C THR A 17 -4.42 13.24 1.14
N ALA A 18 -4.46 12.75 2.38
CA ALA A 18 -3.58 11.69 2.85
C ALA A 18 -3.86 10.35 2.15
N LEU A 19 -5.15 10.02 1.97
CA LEU A 19 -5.57 8.80 1.26
C LEU A 19 -5.16 8.82 -0.22
N ILE A 20 -5.27 9.96 -0.89
CA ILE A 20 -4.78 10.12 -2.28
C ILE A 20 -3.26 10.00 -2.31
N GLY A 21 -2.55 10.63 -1.36
CA GLY A 21 -1.10 10.51 -1.25
C GLY A 21 -0.64 9.05 -1.08
N TYR A 22 -1.38 8.28 -0.28
CA TYR A 22 -1.17 6.84 -0.11
C TYR A 22 -1.50 6.06 -1.40
N ALA A 23 -2.64 6.34 -2.05
CA ALA A 23 -3.03 5.69 -3.30
C ALA A 23 -2.03 5.96 -4.45
N CYS A 24 -1.42 7.14 -4.48
CA CYS A 24 -0.35 7.49 -5.42
C CYS A 24 0.92 6.62 -5.28
N LEU A 25 1.10 5.89 -4.17
CA LEU A 25 2.17 4.90 -4.04
C LEU A 25 1.90 3.65 -4.88
N PHE A 26 0.65 3.43 -5.28
CA PHE A 26 0.23 2.28 -6.08
C PHE A 26 -0.17 2.66 -7.50
N ALA A 27 -0.84 3.79 -7.68
CA ALA A 27 -1.38 4.25 -8.95
C ALA A 27 -0.30 4.87 -9.87
N PRO A 28 -0.44 4.77 -11.20
CA PRO A 28 0.48 5.37 -12.17
C PRO A 28 0.37 6.89 -12.22
N ASP A 29 -0.81 7.44 -11.96
CA ASP A 29 -1.06 8.89 -11.92
C ASP A 29 -2.08 9.26 -10.83
N ARG A 30 -2.32 10.56 -10.69
CA ARG A 30 -3.22 11.12 -9.68
C ARG A 30 -4.68 10.79 -9.95
N VAL A 31 -5.10 10.71 -11.22
CA VAL A 31 -6.50 10.43 -11.56
C VAL A 31 -6.85 9.02 -11.14
N GLU A 32 -6.02 8.03 -11.51
CA GLU A 32 -6.19 6.65 -11.06
C GLU A 32 -6.11 6.53 -9.52
N ALA A 33 -5.30 7.36 -8.85
CA ALA A 33 -5.23 7.38 -7.39
C ALA A 33 -6.54 7.90 -6.76
N GLU A 34 -7.12 8.97 -7.31
CA GLU A 34 -8.37 9.54 -6.83
C GLU A 34 -9.55 8.57 -7.04
N GLU A 35 -9.61 7.91 -8.19
CA GLU A 35 -10.59 6.85 -8.48
C GLU A 35 -10.46 5.69 -7.48
N LEU A 36 -9.23 5.25 -7.21
CA LEU A 36 -8.96 4.16 -6.27
C LEU A 36 -9.43 4.50 -4.84
N VAL A 37 -9.22 5.75 -4.40
CA VAL A 37 -9.71 6.22 -3.10
C VAL A 37 -11.23 6.31 -3.08
N GLN A 38 -11.85 6.81 -4.15
CA GLN A 38 -13.30 6.91 -4.25
C GLN A 38 -13.95 5.53 -4.15
N ASP A 39 -13.47 4.56 -4.92
CA ASP A 39 -13.94 3.17 -4.88
C ASP A 39 -13.74 2.54 -3.49
N ALA A 40 -12.59 2.81 -2.85
CA ALA A 40 -12.29 2.31 -1.52
C ALA A 40 -13.21 2.87 -0.45
N VAL A 41 -13.51 4.18 -0.49
CA VAL A 41 -14.46 4.82 0.42
C VAL A 41 -15.86 4.24 0.22
N VAL A 42 -16.34 4.17 -1.02
CA VAL A 42 -17.65 3.59 -1.34
C VAL A 42 -17.73 2.16 -0.80
N ARG A 43 -16.74 1.31 -1.09
CA ARG A 43 -16.72 -0.08 -0.63
C ARG A 43 -16.69 -0.21 0.89
N THR A 44 -16.00 0.70 1.57
CA THR A 44 -15.89 0.71 3.03
C THR A 44 -17.24 1.01 3.67
N PHE A 45 -17.95 2.04 3.17
CA PHE A 45 -19.21 2.52 3.75
C PHE A 45 -20.48 1.90 3.11
N ALA A 46 -20.36 1.11 2.04
CA ALA A 46 -21.50 0.52 1.31
C ALA A 46 -22.48 -0.29 2.17
N ARG A 47 -22.04 -0.82 3.32
CA ARG A 47 -22.88 -1.60 4.25
C ARG A 47 -23.33 -0.81 5.48
N ALA A 48 -23.27 0.53 5.43
CA ALA A 48 -23.63 1.41 6.55
C ALA A 48 -22.92 1.04 7.87
N ARG A 49 -21.69 0.51 7.76
CA ARG A 49 -20.89 0.10 8.91
C ARG A 49 -20.41 1.35 9.66
N SER A 50 -20.38 1.27 10.98
CA SER A 50 -19.74 2.28 11.84
C SER A 50 -18.49 1.70 12.48
N TRP A 51 -17.55 2.57 12.84
CA TRP A 51 -16.30 2.22 13.52
C TRP A 51 -16.20 2.93 14.87
N PRO A 52 -15.28 2.51 15.76
CA PRO A 52 -15.06 3.22 17.02
C PRO A 52 -14.65 4.68 16.82
N ASP A 53 -13.83 4.96 15.80
CA ASP A 53 -13.33 6.30 15.48
C ASP A 53 -13.00 6.45 13.98
N VAL A 54 -12.65 7.69 13.59
CA VAL A 54 -12.28 8.06 12.22
C VAL A 54 -10.99 7.37 11.75
N ALA A 55 -10.03 7.16 12.66
CA ALA A 55 -8.76 6.51 12.32
C ALA A 55 -8.94 5.04 11.94
N SER A 56 -9.84 4.35 12.64
CA SER A 56 -10.27 3.00 12.37
C SER A 56 -10.95 2.93 11.01
N ALA A 57 -11.89 3.83 10.72
CA ALA A 57 -12.52 3.90 9.40
C ALA A 57 -11.49 4.16 8.28
N GLU A 58 -10.54 5.08 8.51
CA GLU A 58 -9.44 5.36 7.57
C GLU A 58 -8.57 4.12 7.31
N ALA A 59 -8.23 3.34 8.34
CA ALA A 59 -7.47 2.10 8.19
C ALA A 59 -8.19 1.08 7.28
N TYR A 60 -9.53 0.98 7.40
CA TYR A 60 -10.33 0.16 6.49
C TYR A 60 -10.34 0.70 5.07
N VAL A 61 -10.38 2.02 4.87
CA VAL A 61 -10.25 2.63 3.53
C VAL A 61 -8.88 2.33 2.94
N ARG A 62 -7.77 2.48 3.69
CA ARG A 62 -6.42 2.14 3.19
C ARG A 62 -6.30 0.66 2.81
N ARG A 63 -6.91 -0.23 3.59
CA ARG A 63 -7.02 -1.65 3.24
C ARG A 63 -7.78 -1.84 1.93
N ALA A 64 -8.93 -1.18 1.76
CA ALA A 64 -9.72 -1.26 0.53
C ALA A 64 -8.97 -0.70 -0.69
N VAL A 65 -8.23 0.41 -0.56
CA VAL A 65 -7.35 0.97 -1.60
C VAL A 65 -6.36 -0.09 -2.08
N ARG A 66 -5.65 -0.72 -1.14
CA ARG A 66 -4.69 -1.79 -1.45
C ARG A 66 -5.35 -2.98 -2.16
N THR A 67 -6.44 -3.50 -1.61
CA THR A 67 -7.12 -4.67 -2.21
C THR A 67 -7.63 -4.35 -3.61
N SER A 68 -8.17 -3.14 -3.83
CA SER A 68 -8.64 -2.69 -5.15
C SER A 68 -7.51 -2.57 -6.17
N PHE A 69 -6.33 -2.04 -5.77
CA PHE A 69 -5.15 -2.00 -6.64
C PHE A 69 -4.74 -3.40 -7.10
N LEU A 70 -4.72 -4.36 -6.17
CA LEU A 70 -4.34 -5.74 -6.44
C LEU A 70 -5.36 -6.47 -7.34
N ASP A 71 -6.66 -6.25 -7.09
CA ASP A 71 -7.73 -6.81 -7.90
C ASP A 71 -7.72 -6.23 -9.33
N GLY A 72 -7.43 -4.93 -9.46
CA GLY A 72 -7.24 -4.27 -10.77
C GLY A 72 -6.03 -4.83 -11.52
N ALA A 73 -4.89 -5.01 -10.84
CA ALA A 73 -3.71 -5.65 -11.41
C ALA A 73 -4.02 -7.09 -11.88
N ARG A 74 -4.72 -7.88 -11.05
CA ARG A 74 -5.17 -9.24 -11.40
C ARG A 74 -6.13 -9.26 -12.60
N ARG A 75 -7.09 -8.33 -12.69
CA ARG A 75 -8.02 -8.23 -13.84
C ARG A 75 -7.29 -7.86 -15.13
N ARG A 76 -6.37 -6.90 -15.08
CA ARG A 76 -5.51 -6.53 -16.23
C ARG A 76 -4.63 -7.68 -16.71
N THR A 77 -4.22 -8.58 -15.81
CA THR A 77 -3.50 -9.82 -16.17
C THR A 77 -4.44 -10.93 -16.65
N ARG A 78 -5.70 -11.00 -16.22
CA ARG A 78 -6.64 -12.04 -16.69
C ARG A 78 -7.23 -11.75 -18.07
N GLY A 79 -7.23 -10.49 -18.52
CA GLY A 79 -7.59 -10.13 -19.91
C GLY A 79 -6.48 -10.35 -20.95
N ARG A 80 -5.27 -10.74 -20.52
CA ARG A 80 -4.14 -11.11 -21.38
C ARG A 80 -3.49 -12.36 -20.82
N ASP A 81 -3.76 -13.51 -21.44
CA ASP A 81 -3.45 -14.85 -20.95
C ASP A 81 -2.30 -15.06 -19.94
N ALA A 82 -2.69 -15.83 -18.94
CA ALA A 82 -1.96 -16.60 -17.94
C ALA A 82 -0.44 -16.84 -18.15
N VAL A 83 0.29 -16.56 -17.07
CA VAL A 83 1.40 -17.36 -16.50
C VAL A 83 2.86 -17.06 -16.90
N ARG A 84 3.20 -16.23 -17.89
CA ARG A 84 4.66 -16.01 -18.17
C ARG A 84 5.18 -14.57 -18.24
N LEU A 85 4.34 -13.54 -18.12
CA LEU A 85 4.78 -12.16 -18.39
C LEU A 85 4.74 -11.17 -17.23
N LEU A 86 4.66 -11.62 -15.97
CA LEU A 86 4.74 -10.71 -14.81
C LEU A 86 6.17 -10.25 -14.47
N GLY A 87 7.14 -10.52 -15.35
CA GLY A 87 8.53 -10.05 -15.25
C GLY A 87 8.86 -8.80 -16.07
N ARG A 88 7.92 -8.20 -16.81
CA ARG A 88 8.15 -6.94 -17.54
C ARG A 88 7.02 -5.95 -17.30
N GLY A 89 7.22 -5.07 -16.31
CA GLY A 89 6.54 -3.77 -16.28
C GLY A 89 7.09 -2.87 -17.40
N PRO A 90 6.31 -1.92 -17.92
CA PRO A 90 6.78 -1.01 -18.96
C PRO A 90 7.92 -0.13 -18.44
N GLU A 91 9.07 -0.16 -19.11
CA GLU A 91 10.12 0.85 -18.97
C GLU A 91 9.57 2.19 -19.46
N ARG A 92 9.02 3.00 -18.56
CA ARG A 92 8.82 4.43 -18.80
C ARG A 92 9.88 5.18 -18.02
N ARG A 93 11.01 5.44 -18.67
CA ARG A 93 11.99 6.44 -18.24
C ARG A 93 11.50 7.78 -18.78
N SER A 94 11.04 8.67 -17.90
CA SER A 94 10.82 10.08 -18.22
C SER A 94 11.85 10.91 -17.46
N PRO A 95 12.62 11.78 -18.13
CA PRO A 95 13.45 12.78 -17.46
C PRO A 95 12.60 14.03 -17.15
N ASP A 96 12.62 14.50 -15.91
CA ASP A 96 12.90 15.91 -15.57
C ASP A 96 12.62 16.26 -14.09
N ASP A 97 13.66 16.85 -13.50
CA ASP A 97 13.79 17.94 -12.54
C ASP A 97 12.97 18.03 -11.23
N THR A 98 13.75 17.84 -10.16
CA THR A 98 13.90 18.66 -8.94
C THR A 98 12.68 19.00 -8.08
N ALA A 99 12.19 17.96 -7.38
CA ALA A 99 11.67 18.05 -6.01
C ALA A 99 12.17 16.82 -5.22
N VAL A 100 13.44 16.90 -4.80
CA VAL A 100 14.48 15.83 -4.85
C VAL A 100 14.39 14.77 -3.74
N THR A 101 13.21 14.40 -3.24
CA THR A 101 13.13 13.20 -2.37
C THR A 101 11.78 12.49 -2.47
N GLY A 102 10.67 13.23 -2.33
CA GLY A 102 9.33 12.65 -2.40
C GLY A 102 8.87 12.31 -3.82
N LEU A 103 9.29 13.10 -4.82
CA LEU A 103 8.98 12.84 -6.23
C LEU A 103 9.75 11.63 -6.76
N ASP A 104 11.01 11.50 -6.36
CA ASP A 104 11.93 10.43 -6.78
C ASP A 104 11.48 9.07 -6.27
N VAL A 105 11.12 8.96 -4.97
CA VAL A 105 10.62 7.70 -4.40
C VAL A 105 9.32 7.24 -5.08
N ARG A 106 8.39 8.16 -5.36
CA ARG A 106 7.15 7.81 -6.07
C ARG A 106 7.41 7.38 -7.50
N ALA A 107 8.31 8.06 -8.21
CA ALA A 107 8.70 7.69 -9.55
C ALA A 107 9.38 6.30 -9.58
N ALA A 108 10.28 6.05 -8.63
CA ALA A 108 10.97 4.77 -8.49
C ALA A 108 10.00 3.62 -8.15
N LEU A 109 9.06 3.84 -7.22
CA LEU A 109 8.00 2.87 -6.93
C LEU A 109 7.17 2.56 -8.17
N ARG A 110 6.75 3.57 -8.94
CA ARG A 110 5.97 3.36 -10.17
C ARG A 110 6.69 2.52 -11.21
N ALA A 111 8.02 2.59 -11.27
CA ALA A 111 8.82 1.79 -12.18
C ALA A 111 8.89 0.30 -11.80
N LEU A 112 8.56 -0.06 -10.55
CA LEU A 112 8.48 -1.46 -10.14
C LEU A 112 7.26 -2.17 -10.74
N PRO A 113 7.37 -3.48 -11.07
CA PRO A 113 6.21 -4.34 -11.30
C PRO A 113 5.22 -4.28 -10.14
N ALA A 114 3.93 -4.38 -10.46
CA ALA A 114 2.85 -4.16 -9.49
C ALA A 114 2.96 -5.02 -8.21
N ARG A 115 3.44 -6.27 -8.30
CA ARG A 115 3.62 -7.15 -7.13
C ARG A 115 4.80 -6.76 -6.27
N GLU A 116 5.93 -6.37 -6.86
CA GLU A 116 7.09 -5.85 -6.13
C GLU A 116 6.74 -4.54 -5.45
N ARG A 117 6.11 -3.61 -6.18
CA ARG A 117 5.59 -2.35 -5.62
C ARG A 117 4.66 -2.60 -4.43
N ALA A 118 3.68 -3.48 -4.59
CA ALA A 118 2.74 -3.80 -3.51
C ALA A 118 3.46 -4.38 -2.28
N CYS A 119 4.38 -5.34 -2.46
CA CYS A 119 5.12 -5.91 -1.35
C CYS A 119 5.98 -4.85 -0.64
N VAL A 120 6.69 -4.00 -1.38
CA VAL A 120 7.54 -2.95 -0.82
C VAL A 120 6.71 -1.92 -0.05
N VAL A 121 5.63 -1.39 -0.65
CA VAL A 121 4.78 -0.41 0.03
C VAL A 121 4.17 -1.03 1.29
N LEU A 122 3.68 -2.27 1.22
CA LEU A 122 3.12 -2.94 2.39
C LEU A 122 4.12 -3.17 3.51
N ARG A 123 5.35 -3.52 3.16
CA ARG A 123 6.38 -3.80 4.14
C ARG A 123 6.89 -2.54 4.82
N HIS A 124 7.05 -1.45 4.07
CA HIS A 124 7.77 -0.26 4.53
C HIS A 124 6.88 0.94 4.87
N ILE A 125 5.63 0.94 4.42
CA ILE A 125 4.65 2.01 4.70
C ILE A 125 3.54 1.52 5.62
N ASP A 126 3.12 0.25 5.48
CA ASP A 126 2.09 -0.36 6.32
C ASP A 126 2.66 -1.26 7.43
N ASP A 127 3.99 -1.39 7.53
CA ASP A 127 4.72 -2.22 8.50
C ASP A 127 4.25 -3.69 8.59
N LEU A 128 3.67 -4.22 7.50
CA LEU A 128 3.17 -5.59 7.50
C LEU A 128 4.31 -6.61 7.53
N THR A 129 4.06 -7.74 8.19
CA THR A 129 4.98 -8.87 8.17
C THR A 129 4.91 -9.60 6.83
N VAL A 130 5.91 -10.44 6.52
CA VAL A 130 5.90 -11.27 5.31
C VAL A 130 4.66 -12.16 5.27
N ALA A 131 4.26 -12.72 6.41
CA ALA A 131 3.08 -13.57 6.54
C ALA A 131 1.78 -12.79 6.31
N ASP A 132 1.65 -11.59 6.87
CA ASP A 132 0.49 -10.73 6.65
C ASP A 132 0.38 -10.32 5.18
N ILE A 133 1.51 -9.97 4.55
CA ILE A 133 1.57 -9.66 3.11
C ILE A 133 1.17 -10.88 2.29
N ALA A 134 1.68 -12.08 2.63
CA ALA A 134 1.34 -13.31 1.92
C ALA A 134 -0.17 -13.59 1.98
N ALA A 135 -0.77 -13.46 3.17
CA ALA A 135 -2.20 -13.62 3.38
C ALA A 135 -3.03 -12.58 2.61
N GLU A 136 -2.66 -11.30 2.69
CA GLU A 136 -3.34 -10.20 2.01
C GLU A 136 -3.25 -10.31 0.48
N LEU A 137 -2.09 -10.73 -0.04
CA LEU A 137 -1.82 -10.81 -1.48
C LEU A 137 -2.21 -12.16 -2.10
N GLY A 138 -2.53 -13.18 -1.30
CA GLY A 138 -2.75 -14.55 -1.75
C GLY A 138 -1.50 -15.14 -2.41
N LEU A 139 -0.34 -14.93 -1.79
CA LEU A 139 0.98 -15.40 -2.24
C LEU A 139 1.59 -16.35 -1.21
N SER A 140 2.65 -17.07 -1.57
CA SER A 140 3.49 -17.76 -0.59
C SER A 140 4.52 -16.80 0.02
N ASP A 141 4.94 -17.07 1.25
CA ASP A 141 6.00 -16.31 1.93
C ASP A 141 7.28 -16.21 1.10
N GLY A 142 7.66 -17.30 0.41
CA GLY A 142 8.82 -17.31 -0.48
C GLY A 142 8.66 -16.36 -1.68
N ALA A 143 7.45 -16.25 -2.23
CA ALA A 143 7.17 -15.29 -3.30
C ALA A 143 7.23 -13.85 -2.79
N VAL A 144 6.71 -13.58 -1.58
CA VAL A 144 6.80 -12.26 -0.94
C VAL A 144 8.25 -11.86 -0.70
N LYS A 145 9.07 -12.74 -0.09
CA LYS A 145 10.50 -12.48 0.15
C LYS A 145 11.25 -12.19 -1.15
N ARG A 146 10.97 -12.96 -2.21
CA ARG A 146 11.54 -12.71 -3.54
C ARG A 146 11.14 -11.34 -4.09
N TYR A 147 9.85 -11.00 -4.08
CA TYR A 147 9.37 -9.71 -4.58
C TYR A 147 9.92 -8.52 -3.77
N LEU A 148 10.08 -8.67 -2.46
CA LEU A 148 10.75 -7.67 -1.63
C LEU A 148 12.22 -7.51 -2.02
N SER A 149 12.97 -8.61 -2.14
CA SER A 149 14.37 -8.58 -2.57
C SER A 149 14.54 -7.92 -3.94
N ASP A 150 13.73 -8.32 -4.93
CA ASP A 150 13.76 -7.79 -6.29
C ASP A 150 13.38 -6.29 -6.31
N GLY A 151 12.32 -5.93 -5.59
CA GLY A 151 11.83 -4.56 -5.50
C GLY A 151 12.83 -3.61 -4.83
N THR A 152 13.36 -4.00 -3.66
CA THR A 152 14.36 -3.19 -2.94
C THR A 152 15.64 -3.04 -3.74
N ARG A 153 16.11 -4.10 -4.43
CA ARG A 153 17.29 -4.00 -5.30
C ARG A 153 17.07 -2.96 -6.41
N ARG A 154 15.94 -3.00 -7.10
CA ARG A 154 15.61 -2.04 -8.17
C ARG A 154 15.45 -0.61 -7.66
N LEU A 155 14.89 -0.44 -6.46
CA LEU A 155 14.79 0.89 -5.85
C LEU A 155 16.17 1.46 -5.51
N ARG A 156 17.10 0.64 -4.99
CA ARG A 156 18.48 1.08 -4.76
C ARG A 156 19.17 1.48 -6.07
N GLU A 157 18.98 0.70 -7.14
CA GLU A 157 19.52 1.01 -8.47
C GLU A 157 18.98 2.33 -9.04
N GLN A 158 17.74 2.70 -8.71
CA GLN A 158 17.09 3.91 -9.23
C GLN A 158 17.32 5.16 -8.39
N LEU A 159 17.37 5.02 -7.07
CA LEU A 159 17.51 6.14 -6.13
C LEU A 159 18.98 6.40 -5.74
N GLY A 160 19.89 5.48 -6.09
CA GLY A 160 21.27 5.49 -5.61
C GLY A 160 21.36 5.25 -4.10
N ASP A 161 22.59 5.18 -3.56
CA ASP A 161 22.84 5.04 -2.11
C ASP A 161 22.36 6.23 -1.26
N ALA A 162 21.67 7.21 -1.87
CA ALA A 162 21.06 8.36 -1.19
C ALA A 162 19.94 7.97 -0.22
N VAL A 163 19.37 6.76 -0.35
CA VAL A 163 18.41 6.20 0.59
C VAL A 163 19.08 5.07 1.38
N ALA A 164 19.52 5.40 2.60
CA ALA A 164 19.94 4.40 3.57
C ALA A 164 18.73 3.52 3.93
N TRP A 165 18.60 2.41 3.22
CA TRP A 165 17.68 1.35 3.62
C TRP A 165 18.25 0.72 4.89
N PRO A 166 17.50 0.63 6.01
CA PRO A 166 18.01 -0.06 7.19
C PRO A 166 18.38 -1.48 6.78
N ALA A 167 19.67 -1.77 6.81
CA ALA A 167 20.24 -3.02 6.30
C ALA A 167 19.86 -4.22 7.18
N ASP A 168 19.35 -3.99 8.39
CA ASP A 168 18.85 -5.01 9.30
C ASP A 168 17.50 -4.58 9.86
N ALA A 169 16.42 -5.04 9.23
CA ALA A 169 15.18 -5.24 9.99
C ALA A 169 15.41 -6.47 10.89
N PRO A 170 15.07 -6.42 12.19
CA PRO A 170 15.29 -7.54 13.10
C PRO A 170 14.67 -8.84 12.57
N ASP A 171 15.34 -9.95 12.90
CA ASP A 171 15.07 -11.34 12.52
C ASP A 171 13.58 -11.66 12.28
N PRO A 172 13.20 -12.22 11.10
CA PRO A 172 11.82 -12.52 10.70
C PRO A 172 11.06 -13.53 11.57
N ALA A 173 11.63 -14.04 12.66
CA ALA A 173 10.98 -14.96 13.59
C ALA A 173 10.68 -14.39 14.99
N ALA A 174 11.05 -13.14 15.30
CA ALA A 174 10.72 -12.56 16.60
C ALA A 174 9.23 -12.16 16.64
N PRO A 175 8.40 -12.70 17.56
CA PRO A 175 7.10 -12.11 17.80
C PRO A 175 7.33 -10.69 18.30
N THR A 176 6.94 -9.68 17.52
CA THR A 176 6.77 -8.33 18.05
C THR A 176 5.62 -8.41 19.05
N VAL A 177 5.97 -8.65 20.31
CA VAL A 177 5.05 -8.57 21.44
C VAL A 177 4.50 -7.16 21.45
N ALA A 178 3.26 -7.02 21.03
CA ALA A 178 2.47 -5.83 21.28
C ALA A 178 2.32 -5.69 22.81
N VAL A 179 3.18 -4.87 23.42
CA VAL A 179 2.92 -4.35 24.76
C VAL A 179 1.75 -3.38 24.63
N LEU A 180 0.54 -3.91 24.72
CA LEU A 180 -0.63 -3.12 25.06
C LEU A 180 -0.44 -2.65 26.51
N PRO A 181 -0.46 -1.34 26.81
CA PRO A 181 -0.66 -0.93 28.19
C PRO A 181 -2.01 -1.49 28.63
N SER A 182 -1.96 -2.43 29.57
CA SER A 182 -3.12 -3.06 30.17
C SER A 182 -3.93 -1.98 30.85
N ALA A 183 -5.09 -1.66 30.27
CA ALA A 183 -6.10 -0.87 30.96
C ALA A 183 -6.56 -1.66 32.20
N THR A 184 -6.03 -1.30 33.37
CA THR A 184 -6.68 -1.60 34.64
C THR A 184 -7.59 -0.43 34.97
N ARG A 185 -8.88 -0.71 34.87
CA ARG A 185 -10.00 0.13 35.26
C ARG A 185 -10.27 -0.06 36.76
N SER A 186 -10.86 0.98 37.35
CA SER A 186 -11.59 0.98 38.64
C SER A 186 -10.69 1.21 39.87
N LEU A 187 -10.99 2.13 40.80
CA LEU A 187 -12.23 2.84 41.17
C LEU A 187 -11.94 4.31 41.45
#